data_AF-A0AAV5BB26-F1
#
_entry.id   AF-A0AAV5BB26-F1
#
_cell.length_a   1.000
_cell.length_b   1.000
_cell.length_c   1.000
_cell.angle_alpha   90.00
_cell.angle_beta   90.00
_cell.angle_gamma   90.00
#
_symmetry.space_group_name_H-M   'P 1'
#
loop_
_entity.id
_entity.type
_entity.pdbx_description
1 polymer ?
#
loop_
_entity_poly.entity_id
_entity_poly.type
_entity_poly.pdbx_seq_one_letter_code
_entity_poly.pdbx_strand_id
1 'polypeptide(L)'
;MLEIIKQFILKCKYKKKVKLGRRVHINKQNFFEGNNSCADNSTIKYSKIGFGTYVGHNAHISWAKIGKYCSIAPNVSTVIGRHPLDFVSTHPAFFSNNNAAGFSYTNKKIFEDLKWLDKKSMISIGNDVWIGQSSMICDGTIIGDGAIIGAGSFVNQNIPKYSIAVGTPAKVIKYRFNKEDREFLSFLRWWDLPTYTINHLTPYFKSCSLLQSYIKQLEEDITVIIPFYNKEKYISKCIESIEKQIVRPSSIIIVDDCSPDNPIELIEELTEKNKNISYIRLEENHGVSYARNVGLKMAKTKYVTFIDADDYYYDNAKLLNEIILIKEHKENIIAYSQTIKVDDEENLISSNSKKCDFLEGDVYLKILSTWKSETIPRDYIIKRDLLIKYGGYDETKCLYEDLDLLLKISKDIPFYCTYRSGTAYRQVGNGLSSVNNQKRKIALNKIWKKNILELNLFEKISYYCLLISAKYRRFIRRKYREGIDL
;
A
#
# COMPACT_ATOMS: atom_id res chain seq x y z
N MET A 1 -17.11 38.49 13.30
CA MET A 1 -16.78 38.61 11.87
C MET A 1 -15.53 37.80 11.47
N LEU A 2 -14.38 38.00 12.11
CA LEU A 2 -13.12 37.27 11.83
C LEU A 2 -13.25 35.73 11.87
N GLU A 3 -13.96 35.18 12.85
CA GLU A 3 -14.11 33.72 12.97
C GLU A 3 -14.94 33.11 11.83
N ILE A 4 -15.98 33.82 11.38
CA ILE A 4 -16.82 33.39 10.25
C ILE A 4 -15.97 33.29 8.97
N ILE A 5 -15.11 34.29 8.73
CA ILE A 5 -14.19 34.31 7.58
C ILE A 5 -13.18 33.15 7.68
N LYS A 6 -12.59 32.90 8.85
CA LYS A 6 -11.68 31.77 9.07
C LYS A 6 -12.36 30.43 8.78
N GLN A 7 -13.57 30.23 9.27
CA GLN A 7 -14.36 29.02 8.99
C GLN A 7 -14.67 28.88 7.50
N PHE A 8 -15.04 29.97 6.82
CA PHE A 8 -15.29 29.97 5.38
C PHE A 8 -14.05 29.53 4.59
N ILE A 9 -12.88 30.11 4.87
CA ILE A 9 -11.61 29.76 4.22
C ILE A 9 -11.28 28.27 4.43
N LEU A 10 -11.44 27.76 5.64
CA LEU A 10 -11.20 26.34 5.95
C LEU A 10 -12.17 25.42 5.21
N LYS A 11 -13.45 25.78 5.12
CA LYS A 11 -14.45 25.04 4.32
C LYS A 11 -14.06 25.01 2.84
N CYS A 12 -13.61 26.13 2.29
CA CYS A 12 -13.12 26.20 0.91
C CYS A 12 -11.87 25.34 0.68
N LYS A 13 -10.92 25.33 1.62
CA LYS A 13 -9.72 24.47 1.58
C LYS A 13 -10.10 22.99 1.50
N TYR A 14 -11.13 22.60 2.23
CA TYR A 14 -11.49 21.19 2.44
C TYR A 14 -12.63 20.68 1.54
N LYS A 15 -13.25 21.53 0.72
CA LYS A 15 -14.44 21.22 -0.10
C LYS A 15 -14.33 19.97 -0.99
N LYS A 16 -13.13 19.64 -1.46
CA LYS A 16 -12.88 18.45 -2.31
C LYS A 16 -12.69 17.15 -1.51
N LYS A 17 -12.46 17.26 -0.19
CA LYS A 17 -12.08 16.13 0.68
C LYS A 17 -13.15 15.79 1.71
N VAL A 18 -13.96 16.76 2.13
CA VAL A 18 -14.99 16.56 3.15
C VAL A 18 -16.25 17.34 2.81
N LYS A 19 -17.40 16.67 2.97
CA LYS A 19 -18.73 17.29 2.94
C LYS A 19 -19.01 17.87 4.33
N LEU A 20 -19.11 19.19 4.44
CA LEU A 20 -19.33 19.88 5.72
C LEU A 20 -20.75 20.45 5.77
N GLY A 21 -21.51 20.05 6.78
CA GLY A 21 -22.86 20.54 7.05
C GLY A 21 -22.92 21.99 7.54
N ARG A 22 -24.14 22.43 7.88
CA ARG A 22 -24.42 23.74 8.44
C ARG A 22 -23.79 23.86 9.83
N ARG A 23 -23.25 25.05 10.13
CA ARG A 23 -22.63 25.37 11.43
C ARG A 23 -21.54 24.40 11.91
N VAL A 24 -20.97 23.60 11.00
CA VAL A 24 -19.77 22.81 11.31
C VAL A 24 -18.59 23.72 11.58
N HIS A 25 -17.88 23.47 12.67
CA HIS A 25 -16.71 24.22 13.09
C HIS A 25 -15.45 23.35 13.05
N ILE A 26 -14.43 23.82 12.33
CA ILE A 26 -13.12 23.16 12.18
C ILE A 26 -11.98 24.15 12.38
N ASN A 27 -10.77 23.67 12.69
CA ASN A 27 -9.57 24.52 12.82
C ASN A 27 -8.47 24.18 11.81
N LYS A 28 -7.42 25.02 11.77
CA LYS A 28 -6.28 24.87 10.83
C LYS A 28 -5.48 23.59 11.06
N GLN A 29 -5.51 23.06 12.28
CA GLN A 29 -4.78 21.87 12.72
C GLN A 29 -5.51 20.57 12.36
N ASN A 30 -6.78 20.64 11.95
CA ASN A 30 -7.48 19.48 11.45
C ASN A 30 -6.88 18.96 10.15
N PHE A 31 -6.93 17.65 9.97
CA PHE A 31 -6.59 16.97 8.72
C PHE A 31 -7.71 15.99 8.36
N PHE A 32 -8.13 16.03 7.10
CA PHE A 32 -9.07 15.08 6.50
C PHE A 32 -8.36 14.40 5.33
N GLU A 33 -8.36 13.07 5.33
CA GLU A 33 -7.71 12.28 4.27
C GLU A 33 -8.48 12.42 2.95
N GLY A 34 -9.81 12.25 2.97
CA GLY A 34 -10.68 12.33 1.80
C GLY A 34 -12.00 11.57 1.97
N ASN A 35 -13.01 11.92 1.15
CA ASN A 35 -14.37 11.35 1.19
C ASN A 35 -15.00 11.34 2.59
N ASN A 36 -14.65 12.31 3.43
CA ASN A 36 -15.22 12.45 4.76
C ASN A 36 -16.55 13.21 4.72
N SER A 37 -17.33 13.09 5.79
CA SER A 37 -18.46 14.00 6.00
C SER A 37 -18.62 14.36 7.48
N CYS A 38 -18.98 15.61 7.74
CA CYS A 38 -19.36 16.07 9.08
C CYS A 38 -20.73 16.73 8.99
N ALA A 39 -21.70 16.18 9.71
CA ALA A 39 -23.08 16.65 9.70
C ALA A 39 -23.27 17.90 10.57
N ASP A 40 -24.46 18.49 10.49
CA ASP A 40 -24.76 19.81 11.04
C ASP A 40 -24.42 19.97 12.53
N ASN A 41 -24.00 21.17 12.91
CA ASN A 41 -23.65 21.60 14.27
C ASN A 41 -22.51 20.80 14.93
N SER A 42 -21.77 19.98 14.18
CA SER A 42 -20.60 19.27 14.71
C SER A 42 -19.39 20.21 14.87
N THR A 43 -18.57 19.94 15.88
CA THR A 43 -17.31 20.64 16.14
C THR A 43 -16.17 19.62 16.10
N ILE A 44 -15.20 19.82 15.22
CA ILE A 44 -14.04 18.96 15.09
C ILE A 44 -12.79 19.84 15.24
N LYS A 45 -11.97 19.63 16.26
CA LYS A 45 -10.78 20.48 16.52
C LYS A 45 -9.54 19.62 16.75
N TYR A 46 -8.39 20.07 16.24
CA TYR A 46 -7.09 19.42 16.49
C TYR A 46 -7.07 17.91 16.20
N SER A 47 -7.88 17.47 15.23
CA SER A 47 -8.15 16.07 14.98
C SER A 47 -7.79 15.67 13.57
N LYS A 48 -7.30 14.44 13.41
CA LYS A 48 -7.02 13.81 12.11
C LYS A 48 -8.08 12.76 11.84
N ILE A 49 -8.71 12.81 10.68
CA ILE A 49 -9.79 11.89 10.30
C ILE A 49 -9.39 11.17 9.01
N GLY A 50 -9.33 9.84 9.08
CA GLY A 50 -9.00 8.95 7.97
C GLY A 50 -10.10 8.87 6.92
N PHE A 51 -9.75 8.35 5.74
CA PHE A 51 -10.60 8.31 4.56
C PHE A 51 -11.97 7.66 4.82
N GLY A 52 -13.04 8.22 4.23
CA GLY A 52 -14.38 7.62 4.27
C GLY A 52 -15.12 7.69 5.61
N THR A 53 -14.46 8.18 6.68
CA THR A 53 -15.09 8.35 8.00
C THR A 53 -16.11 9.48 7.98
N TYR A 54 -17.29 9.25 8.58
CA TYR A 54 -18.32 10.27 8.78
C TYR A 54 -18.55 10.59 10.25
N VAL A 55 -19.00 11.83 10.49
CA VAL A 55 -19.34 12.38 11.80
C VAL A 55 -20.77 12.90 11.81
N GLY A 56 -21.58 12.36 12.72
CA GLY A 56 -22.99 12.69 12.90
C GLY A 56 -23.24 14.08 13.49
N HIS A 57 -24.53 14.44 13.57
CA HIS A 57 -24.98 15.75 14.01
C HIS A 57 -24.56 16.04 15.45
N ASN A 58 -24.27 17.31 15.75
CA ASN A 58 -23.94 17.80 17.10
C ASN A 58 -22.77 17.05 17.79
N ALA A 59 -21.91 16.36 17.04
CA ALA A 59 -20.75 15.70 17.62
C ALA A 59 -19.67 16.72 18.02
N HIS A 60 -18.99 16.47 19.14
CA HIS A 60 -17.92 17.32 19.67
C HIS A 60 -16.63 16.53 19.80
N ILE A 61 -15.77 16.61 18.78
CA ILE A 61 -14.54 15.81 18.68
C ILE A 61 -13.33 16.74 18.76
N SER A 62 -12.49 16.53 19.77
CA SER A 62 -11.25 17.28 19.95
C SER A 62 -10.07 16.35 20.23
N TRP A 63 -8.88 16.72 19.72
CA TRP A 63 -7.63 16.01 19.98
C TRP A 63 -7.63 14.51 19.66
N ALA A 64 -8.41 14.11 18.64
CA ALA A 64 -8.58 12.73 18.26
C ALA A 64 -7.85 12.40 16.94
N LYS A 65 -7.21 11.23 16.91
CA LYS A 65 -6.81 10.55 15.68
C LYS A 65 -7.85 9.48 15.40
N ILE A 66 -8.58 9.61 14.29
CA ILE A 66 -9.64 8.67 13.89
C ILE A 66 -9.23 8.02 12.58
N GLY A 67 -9.30 6.69 12.53
CA GLY A 67 -8.99 5.90 11.35
C GLY A 67 -9.99 6.07 10.20
N LYS A 68 -9.85 5.19 9.22
CA LYS A 68 -10.64 5.16 7.98
C LYS A 68 -11.95 4.40 8.20
N TYR A 69 -12.96 4.76 7.40
CA TYR A 69 -14.26 4.09 7.35
C TYR A 69 -14.99 3.98 8.70
N CYS A 70 -14.75 4.92 9.62
CA CYS A 70 -15.45 4.94 10.90
C CYS A 70 -16.84 5.58 10.77
N SER A 71 -17.76 5.07 11.58
CA SER A 71 -19.13 5.52 11.70
C SER A 71 -19.33 6.20 13.04
N ILE A 72 -19.33 7.54 13.08
CA ILE A 72 -19.52 8.29 14.31
C ILE A 72 -20.94 8.85 14.33
N ALA A 73 -21.78 8.33 15.22
CA ALA A 73 -23.18 8.71 15.34
C ALA A 73 -23.35 10.14 15.93
N PRO A 74 -24.59 10.69 15.94
CA PRO A 74 -24.86 11.99 16.54
C PRO A 74 -24.50 12.09 18.01
N ASN A 75 -24.27 13.32 18.49
CA ASN A 75 -24.01 13.65 19.90
C ASN A 75 -22.80 12.92 20.53
N VAL A 76 -21.93 12.29 19.75
CA VAL A 76 -20.69 11.71 20.27
C VAL A 76 -19.75 12.83 20.70
N SER A 77 -19.16 12.69 21.89
CA SER A 77 -18.25 13.70 22.44
C SER A 77 -16.95 13.11 22.96
N THR A 78 -15.87 13.86 22.80
CA THR A 78 -14.59 13.61 23.48
C THR A 78 -14.56 14.36 24.79
N VAL A 79 -14.21 13.70 25.89
CA VAL A 79 -14.10 14.27 27.23
C VAL A 79 -12.61 14.47 27.53
N ILE A 80 -12.19 15.74 27.58
CA ILE A 80 -10.81 16.14 27.78
C ILE A 80 -10.68 16.86 29.12
N GLY A 81 -9.63 16.56 29.87
CA GLY A 81 -9.39 17.15 31.17
C GLY A 81 -9.65 16.16 32.30
N ARG A 82 -8.74 16.14 33.26
CA ARG A 82 -8.78 15.29 34.45
C ARG A 82 -8.64 16.13 35.69
N HIS A 83 -9.21 15.63 36.77
CA HIS A 83 -9.11 16.22 38.09
C HIS A 83 -8.52 15.19 39.05
N PRO A 84 -7.67 15.60 40.01
CA PRO A 84 -7.17 14.71 41.04
C PRO A 84 -8.34 14.22 41.89
N LEU A 85 -8.30 12.95 42.31
CA LEU A 85 -9.35 12.33 43.12
C LEU A 85 -8.99 12.30 44.62
N ASP A 86 -7.73 12.53 44.92
CA ASP A 86 -7.07 12.35 46.22
C ASP A 86 -6.51 13.67 46.79
N PHE A 87 -6.66 14.79 46.06
CA PHE A 87 -6.27 16.11 46.55
C PHE A 87 -7.38 16.69 47.43
N VAL A 88 -7.00 17.58 48.36
CA VAL A 88 -7.95 18.34 49.20
C VAL A 88 -8.96 19.13 48.35
N SER A 89 -8.55 19.64 47.20
CA SER A 89 -9.41 20.33 46.23
C SER A 89 -9.21 19.76 44.84
N THR A 90 -10.32 19.59 44.12
CA THR A 90 -10.34 19.21 42.70
C THR A 90 -10.32 20.42 41.78
N HIS A 91 -10.18 21.65 42.29
CA HIS A 91 -10.21 22.85 41.45
C HIS A 91 -8.85 23.11 40.76
N PRO A 92 -8.81 23.41 39.43
CA PRO A 92 -7.55 23.58 38.68
C PRO A 92 -6.60 24.63 39.24
N ALA A 93 -7.10 25.67 39.91
CA ALA A 93 -6.27 26.70 40.54
C ALA A 93 -5.24 26.15 41.56
N PHE A 94 -5.46 24.94 42.08
CA PHE A 94 -4.57 24.31 43.05
C PHE A 94 -3.56 23.33 42.44
N PHE A 95 -3.75 22.87 41.19
CA PHE A 95 -2.87 21.86 40.59
C PHE A 95 -2.37 22.16 39.17
N SER A 96 -2.96 23.14 38.48
CA SER A 96 -2.67 23.48 37.09
C SER A 96 -2.33 24.96 36.96
N ASN A 97 -1.25 25.27 36.24
CA ASN A 97 -0.86 26.65 35.93
C ASN A 97 -1.51 27.19 34.64
N ASN A 98 -2.48 26.47 34.06
CA ASN A 98 -3.20 26.86 32.84
C ASN A 98 -4.21 28.00 33.07
N ASN A 99 -4.39 28.46 34.32
CA ASN A 99 -5.24 29.59 34.68
C ASN A 99 -6.70 29.47 34.19
N ALA A 100 -7.26 28.25 34.21
CA ALA A 100 -8.56 27.96 33.60
C ALA A 100 -9.72 28.80 34.16
N ALA A 101 -9.64 29.21 35.43
CA ALA A 101 -10.61 30.07 36.11
C ALA A 101 -10.24 31.56 36.12
N GLY A 102 -9.17 31.95 35.42
CA GLY A 102 -8.61 33.31 35.45
C GLY A 102 -7.65 33.56 36.62
N PHE A 103 -7.50 32.62 37.56
CA PHE A 103 -6.51 32.65 38.64
C PHE A 103 -5.89 31.25 38.91
N SER A 104 -4.72 31.23 39.55
CA SER A 104 -4.01 30.04 40.02
C SER A 104 -3.23 30.34 41.30
N TYR A 105 -3.30 29.43 42.27
CA TYR A 105 -2.51 29.49 43.51
C TYR A 105 -1.21 28.67 43.42
N THR A 106 -1.01 27.93 42.33
CA THR A 106 0.24 27.24 42.01
C THR A 106 0.89 27.83 40.77
N ASN A 107 2.22 27.96 40.79
CA ASN A 107 3.03 28.35 39.63
C ASN A 107 3.53 27.14 38.82
N LYS A 108 3.28 25.92 39.31
CA LYS A 108 3.69 24.66 38.68
C LYS A 108 2.49 23.77 38.42
N LYS A 109 2.57 23.03 37.31
CA LYS A 109 1.68 21.89 37.06
C LYS A 109 2.11 20.74 37.97
N ILE A 110 1.30 20.43 38.98
CA ILE A 110 1.57 19.36 39.96
C ILE A 110 0.67 18.14 39.76
N PHE A 111 -0.28 18.22 38.83
CA PHE A 111 -1.11 17.08 38.41
C PHE A 111 -1.15 16.99 36.89
N GLU A 112 -1.15 15.77 36.36
CA GLU A 112 -1.31 15.52 34.93
C GLU A 112 -2.79 15.59 34.52
N ASP A 113 -3.27 16.81 34.32
CA ASP A 113 -4.65 17.15 33.97
C ASP A 113 -5.07 16.78 32.54
N LEU A 114 -4.16 16.23 31.72
CA LEU A 114 -4.38 15.85 30.34
C LEU A 114 -3.56 14.59 30.01
N LYS A 115 -4.21 13.54 29.50
CA LYS A 115 -3.51 12.31 29.10
C LYS A 115 -3.30 12.23 27.59
N TRP A 116 -2.05 12.42 27.18
CA TRP A 116 -1.62 12.33 25.78
C TRP A 116 -1.26 10.88 25.39
N LEU A 117 -1.64 10.46 24.18
CA LEU A 117 -1.19 9.18 23.59
C LEU A 117 0.07 9.38 22.76
N ASP A 118 0.19 10.54 22.12
CA ASP A 118 1.37 11.02 21.45
C ASP A 118 1.46 12.55 21.58
N LYS A 119 2.49 13.18 21.00
CA LYS A 119 2.67 14.64 21.05
C LYS A 119 1.52 15.45 20.41
N LYS A 120 0.51 14.82 19.79
CA LYS A 120 -0.51 15.48 18.95
C LYS A 120 -1.94 15.01 19.19
N SER A 121 -2.17 13.89 19.88
CA SER A 121 -3.48 13.29 20.08
C SER A 121 -3.63 12.70 21.49
N MET A 122 -4.82 12.88 22.05
CA MET A 122 -5.22 12.32 23.34
C MET A 122 -6.12 11.10 23.17
N ILE A 123 -6.78 10.97 22.02
CA ILE A 123 -7.69 9.86 21.73
C ILE A 123 -7.27 9.25 20.40
N SER A 124 -7.21 7.91 20.35
CA SER A 124 -6.89 7.16 19.13
C SER A 124 -8.01 6.16 18.86
N ILE A 125 -8.75 6.40 17.77
CA ILE A 125 -9.79 5.51 17.25
C ILE A 125 -9.22 4.84 16.00
N GLY A 126 -9.27 3.52 15.96
CA GLY A 126 -8.85 2.69 14.84
C GLY A 126 -9.71 2.88 13.58
N ASN A 127 -9.60 1.95 12.66
CA ASN A 127 -10.35 1.90 11.40
C ASN A 127 -11.62 1.05 11.56
N ASP A 128 -12.64 1.26 10.72
CA ASP A 128 -13.91 0.49 10.76
C ASP A 128 -14.59 0.50 12.14
N VAL A 129 -14.43 1.58 12.91
CA VAL A 129 -15.04 1.70 14.24
C VAL A 129 -16.44 2.30 14.12
N TRP A 130 -17.41 1.67 14.77
CA TRP A 130 -18.75 2.25 14.95
C TRP A 130 -18.91 2.78 16.38
N ILE A 131 -19.25 4.07 16.51
CA ILE A 131 -19.54 4.70 17.79
C ILE A 131 -20.99 5.14 17.82
N GLY A 132 -21.77 4.53 18.70
CA GLY A 132 -23.19 4.78 18.90
C GLY A 132 -23.48 6.19 19.41
N GLN A 133 -24.73 6.61 19.23
CA GLN A 133 -25.18 7.96 19.55
C GLN A 133 -24.97 8.30 21.03
N SER A 134 -24.60 9.56 21.31
CA SER A 134 -24.43 10.09 22.67
C SER A 134 -23.35 9.38 23.51
N SER A 135 -22.41 8.68 22.88
CA SER A 135 -21.28 8.08 23.60
C SER A 135 -20.18 9.12 23.88
N MET A 136 -19.51 8.96 25.00
CA MET A 136 -18.46 9.85 25.50
C MET A 136 -17.13 9.11 25.56
N ILE A 137 -16.04 9.73 25.08
CA ILE A 137 -14.72 9.09 24.99
C ILE A 137 -13.70 9.94 25.75
N CYS A 138 -13.11 9.40 26.81
CA CYS A 138 -12.13 10.10 27.63
C CYS A 138 -10.77 10.20 26.95
N ASP A 139 -10.03 11.27 27.28
CA ASP A 139 -8.61 11.40 26.97
C ASP A 139 -7.78 10.16 27.42
N GLY A 140 -6.68 9.89 26.73
CA GLY A 140 -5.83 8.73 26.96
C GLY A 140 -6.44 7.38 26.54
N THR A 141 -7.53 7.38 25.77
CA THR A 141 -8.24 6.17 25.34
C THR A 141 -7.85 5.73 23.93
N ILE A 142 -7.56 4.44 23.77
CA ILE A 142 -7.36 3.77 22.47
C ILE A 142 -8.54 2.84 22.19
N ILE A 143 -9.23 3.05 21.06
CA ILE A 143 -10.26 2.15 20.53
C ILE A 143 -9.69 1.41 19.32
N GLY A 144 -9.62 0.09 19.39
CA GLY A 144 -9.04 -0.76 18.36
C GLY A 144 -9.88 -0.84 17.08
N ASP A 145 -9.22 -1.21 15.98
CA ASP A 145 -9.86 -1.41 14.67
C ASP A 145 -11.08 -2.34 14.76
N GLY A 146 -12.15 -2.01 14.05
CA GLY A 146 -13.37 -2.80 13.98
C GLY A 146 -14.20 -2.81 15.28
N ALA A 147 -13.85 -2.06 16.32
CA ALA A 147 -14.63 -2.05 17.55
C ALA A 147 -16.02 -1.39 17.36
N ILE A 148 -16.98 -1.80 18.17
CA ILE A 148 -18.32 -1.20 18.27
C ILE A 148 -18.50 -0.66 19.67
N ILE A 149 -18.81 0.63 19.78
CA ILE A 149 -19.21 1.27 21.03
C ILE A 149 -20.73 1.46 20.99
N GLY A 150 -21.45 0.86 21.93
CA GLY A 150 -22.90 1.03 22.04
C GLY A 150 -23.30 2.48 22.33
N ALA A 151 -24.53 2.85 22.01
CA ALA A 151 -25.06 4.18 22.30
C ALA A 151 -25.04 4.50 23.81
N GLY A 152 -24.82 5.77 24.15
CA GLY A 152 -24.80 6.27 25.52
C GLY A 152 -23.66 5.74 26.39
N SER A 153 -22.62 5.14 25.78
CA SER A 153 -21.54 4.52 26.54
C SER A 153 -20.47 5.53 26.97
N PHE A 154 -19.92 5.37 28.17
CA PHE A 154 -18.81 6.16 28.69
C PHE A 154 -17.50 5.38 28.61
N VAL A 155 -16.67 5.70 27.62
CA VAL A 155 -15.42 4.99 27.33
C VAL A 155 -14.25 5.68 28.06
N ASN A 156 -13.87 5.11 29.20
CA ASN A 156 -12.78 5.59 30.05
C ASN A 156 -11.57 4.64 30.10
N GLN A 157 -11.55 3.62 29.25
CA GLN A 157 -10.50 2.61 29.16
C GLN A 157 -10.31 2.14 27.71
N ASN A 158 -9.17 1.52 27.42
CA ASN A 158 -8.87 1.01 26.08
C ASN A 158 -9.86 -0.09 25.66
N ILE A 159 -10.29 -0.04 24.40
CA ILE A 159 -11.22 -0.99 23.80
C ILE A 159 -10.47 -1.86 22.78
N PRO A 160 -10.42 -3.19 22.96
CA PRO A 160 -9.73 -4.11 22.04
C PRO A 160 -10.31 -4.09 20.62
N LYS A 161 -9.50 -4.50 19.64
CA LYS A 161 -9.93 -4.66 18.24
C LYS A 161 -11.11 -5.63 18.11
N TYR A 162 -12.04 -5.30 17.21
CA TYR A 162 -13.24 -6.08 16.89
C TYR A 162 -14.12 -6.43 18.10
N SER A 163 -13.98 -5.71 19.21
CA SER A 163 -14.81 -5.91 20.40
C SER A 163 -16.07 -5.07 20.34
N ILE A 164 -17.10 -5.50 21.07
CA ILE A 164 -18.33 -4.74 21.30
C ILE A 164 -18.31 -4.31 22.75
N ALA A 165 -18.31 -3.00 23.00
CA ALA A 165 -18.27 -2.41 24.33
C ALA A 165 -19.50 -1.51 24.57
N VAL A 166 -20.12 -1.65 25.73
CA VAL A 166 -21.35 -0.93 26.09
C VAL A 166 -21.34 -0.50 27.56
N GLY A 167 -22.13 0.53 27.90
CA GLY A 167 -22.43 0.93 29.27
C GLY A 167 -21.58 2.09 29.81
N THR A 168 -21.80 2.41 31.08
CA THR A 168 -21.15 3.51 31.81
C THR A 168 -20.68 3.00 33.17
N PRO A 169 -19.38 2.66 33.34
CA PRO A 169 -18.33 2.70 32.32
C PRO A 169 -18.48 1.60 31.26
N ALA A 170 -17.96 1.85 30.06
CA ALA A 170 -18.04 0.94 28.93
C ALA A 170 -17.20 -0.33 29.17
N LYS A 171 -17.86 -1.50 29.11
CA LYS A 171 -17.22 -2.81 29.25
C LYS A 171 -17.36 -3.62 27.98
N VAL A 172 -16.32 -4.37 27.64
CA VAL A 172 -16.37 -5.33 26.52
C VAL A 172 -17.32 -6.47 26.90
N ILE A 173 -18.35 -6.70 26.10
CA ILE A 173 -19.34 -7.76 26.31
C ILE A 173 -19.10 -8.99 25.45
N LYS A 174 -18.57 -8.81 24.23
CA LYS A 174 -18.18 -9.88 23.30
C LYS A 174 -17.31 -9.34 22.17
N TYR A 175 -16.79 -10.24 21.33
CA TYR A 175 -16.17 -9.89 20.05
C TYR A 175 -17.16 -10.06 18.89
N ARG A 176 -16.96 -9.29 17.81
CA ARG A 176 -17.73 -9.37 16.56
C ARG A 176 -17.48 -10.70 15.83
N PHE A 177 -16.24 -11.20 15.91
CA PHE A 177 -15.76 -12.37 15.19
C PHE A 177 -14.95 -13.30 16.11
N ASN A 178 -14.73 -14.55 15.69
CA ASN A 178 -13.84 -15.50 16.38
C ASN A 178 -12.37 -15.01 16.32
N LYS A 179 -11.42 -15.78 16.86
CA LYS A 179 -10.02 -15.33 16.95
C LYS A 179 -9.37 -15.31 15.57
N GLU A 180 -9.58 -16.36 14.79
CA GLU A 180 -9.00 -16.58 13.46
C GLU A 180 -9.43 -15.47 12.49
N ASP A 181 -10.73 -15.16 12.44
CA ASP A 181 -11.28 -14.10 11.59
C ASP A 181 -10.74 -12.71 11.98
N ARG A 182 -10.53 -12.44 13.27
CA ARG A 182 -9.94 -11.17 13.73
C ARG A 182 -8.49 -11.04 13.31
N GLU A 183 -7.73 -12.13 13.36
CA GLU A 183 -6.34 -12.17 12.90
C GLU A 183 -6.28 -11.97 11.38
N PHE A 184 -7.12 -12.68 10.62
CA PHE A 184 -7.27 -12.52 9.19
C PHE A 184 -7.61 -11.07 8.79
N LEU A 185 -8.64 -10.46 9.39
CA LEU A 185 -9.01 -9.07 9.08
C LEU A 185 -7.93 -8.07 9.51
N SER A 186 -7.25 -8.31 10.64
CA SER A 186 -6.13 -7.50 11.10
C SER A 186 -4.93 -7.55 10.16
N PHE A 187 -4.74 -8.68 9.48
CA PHE A 187 -3.70 -8.89 8.49
C PHE A 187 -4.08 -8.31 7.12
N LEU A 188 -5.32 -8.52 6.68
CA LEU A 188 -5.87 -8.00 5.43
C LEU A 188 -5.88 -6.47 5.40
N ARG A 189 -6.23 -5.83 6.53
CA ARG A 189 -6.34 -4.37 6.66
C ARG A 189 -7.06 -3.74 5.47
N TRP A 190 -8.27 -4.23 5.18
CA TRP A 190 -8.98 -3.92 3.94
C TRP A 190 -9.12 -2.40 3.66
N TRP A 191 -9.13 -1.57 4.70
CA TRP A 191 -9.16 -0.11 4.62
C TRP A 191 -7.91 0.55 4.02
N ASP A 192 -6.80 -0.18 3.91
CA ASP A 192 -5.56 0.26 3.27
C ASP A 192 -5.44 -0.17 1.80
N LEU A 193 -6.36 -1.02 1.32
CA LEU A 193 -6.40 -1.48 -0.07
C LEU A 193 -6.85 -0.37 -1.04
N PRO A 194 -6.42 -0.42 -2.31
CA PRO A 194 -6.92 0.46 -3.36
C PRO A 194 -8.44 0.37 -3.54
N THR A 195 -9.08 1.44 -3.99
CA THR A 195 -10.53 1.48 -4.16
C THR A 195 -11.05 0.45 -5.17
N TYR A 196 -10.30 0.17 -6.26
CA TYR A 196 -10.71 -0.87 -7.21
C TYR A 196 -10.71 -2.26 -6.54
N THR A 197 -9.72 -2.55 -5.70
CA THR A 197 -9.66 -3.76 -4.88
C THR A 197 -10.85 -3.84 -3.92
N ILE A 198 -11.15 -2.77 -3.18
CA ILE A 198 -12.30 -2.74 -2.25
C ILE A 198 -13.62 -2.95 -3.01
N ASN A 199 -13.81 -2.28 -4.14
CA ASN A 199 -15.02 -2.42 -4.96
C ASN A 199 -15.19 -3.86 -5.44
N HIS A 200 -14.12 -4.48 -5.93
CA HIS A 200 -14.14 -5.87 -6.37
C HIS A 200 -14.46 -6.83 -5.22
N LEU A 201 -13.94 -6.58 -4.01
CA LEU A 201 -14.17 -7.41 -2.84
C LEU A 201 -15.53 -7.17 -2.15
N THR A 202 -16.22 -6.07 -2.47
CA THR A 202 -17.48 -5.66 -1.81
C THR A 202 -18.56 -6.74 -1.79
N PRO A 203 -18.80 -7.52 -2.87
CA PRO A 203 -19.77 -8.62 -2.83
C PRO A 203 -19.50 -9.66 -1.73
N TYR A 204 -18.24 -9.80 -1.32
CA TYR A 204 -17.80 -10.79 -0.33
C TYR A 204 -17.77 -10.26 1.11
N PHE A 205 -18.00 -8.96 1.33
CA PHE A 205 -17.97 -8.33 2.67
C PHE A 205 -19.15 -8.75 3.59
N LYS A 206 -20.08 -9.57 3.09
CA LYS A 206 -21.21 -10.08 3.87
C LYS A 206 -20.79 -10.98 5.04
N SER A 207 -19.64 -11.66 4.93
CA SER A 207 -19.10 -12.48 6.03
C SER A 207 -17.59 -12.74 5.85
N CYS A 208 -16.88 -13.01 6.96
CA CYS A 208 -15.46 -13.36 6.93
C CYS A 208 -15.19 -14.66 6.15
N SER A 209 -16.09 -15.64 6.26
CA SER A 209 -15.95 -16.92 5.54
C SER A 209 -16.02 -16.72 4.03
N LEU A 210 -17.00 -15.95 3.54
CA LEU A 210 -17.15 -15.67 2.11
C LEU A 210 -15.92 -14.94 1.54
N LEU A 211 -15.39 -13.97 2.27
CA LEU A 211 -14.17 -13.25 1.87
C LEU A 211 -12.93 -14.15 1.87
N GLN A 212 -12.76 -14.98 2.91
CA GLN A 212 -11.65 -15.94 2.99
C GLN A 212 -11.73 -17.00 1.88
N SER A 213 -12.92 -17.54 1.60
CA SER A 213 -13.12 -18.48 0.50
C SER A 213 -12.76 -17.87 -0.85
N TYR A 214 -13.12 -16.61 -1.09
CA TYR A 214 -12.75 -15.92 -2.32
C TYR A 214 -11.24 -15.71 -2.43
N ILE A 215 -10.58 -15.24 -1.36
CA ILE A 215 -9.12 -15.09 -1.35
C ILE A 215 -8.44 -16.42 -1.61
N LYS A 216 -8.89 -17.50 -0.94
CA LYS A 216 -8.34 -18.85 -1.14
C LYS A 216 -8.48 -19.34 -2.58
N GLN A 217 -9.57 -19.01 -3.27
CA GLN A 217 -9.70 -19.30 -4.70
C GLN A 217 -8.64 -18.58 -5.55
N LEU A 218 -8.23 -17.36 -5.16
CA LEU A 218 -7.16 -16.64 -5.86
C LEU A 218 -5.78 -17.28 -5.65
N GLU A 219 -5.57 -17.93 -4.50
CA GLU A 219 -4.31 -18.62 -4.16
C GLU A 219 -4.01 -19.77 -5.12
N GLU A 220 -5.04 -20.54 -5.48
CA GLU A 220 -4.97 -21.70 -6.40
C GLU A 220 -4.54 -21.30 -7.82
N ASP A 221 -4.67 -20.02 -8.16
CA ASP A 221 -4.50 -19.48 -9.50
C ASP A 221 -3.09 -18.92 -9.78
N ILE A 222 -2.18 -18.87 -8.78
CA ILE A 222 -0.90 -18.15 -8.88
C ILE A 222 0.32 -19.06 -8.60
N THR A 223 1.31 -19.01 -9.50
CA THR A 223 2.67 -19.52 -9.27
C THR A 223 3.67 -18.37 -9.25
N VAL A 224 4.56 -18.36 -8.26
CA VAL A 224 5.73 -17.46 -8.21
C VAL A 224 6.97 -18.23 -8.65
N ILE A 225 7.71 -17.70 -9.62
CA ILE A 225 8.94 -18.31 -10.15
C ILE A 225 10.13 -17.47 -9.68
N ILE A 226 11.13 -18.13 -9.09
CA ILE A 226 12.34 -17.51 -8.54
C ILE A 226 13.56 -18.07 -9.28
N PRO A 227 14.15 -17.32 -10.24
CA PRO A 227 15.45 -17.68 -10.76
C PRO A 227 16.51 -17.44 -9.67
N PHE A 228 17.35 -18.45 -9.43
CA PHE A 228 18.32 -18.45 -8.34
C PHE A 228 19.72 -18.74 -8.89
N TYR A 229 20.70 -17.91 -8.52
CA TYR A 229 22.12 -18.14 -8.82
C TYR A 229 23.01 -17.37 -7.84
N ASN A 230 23.68 -18.06 -6.92
CA ASN A 230 24.58 -17.47 -5.92
C ASN A 230 23.92 -16.33 -5.12
N LYS A 231 22.71 -16.58 -4.57
CA LYS A 231 21.92 -15.61 -3.77
C LYS A 231 21.46 -16.17 -2.42
N GLU A 232 22.18 -17.14 -1.87
CA GLU A 232 21.83 -17.84 -0.63
C GLU A 232 21.55 -16.86 0.52
N LYS A 233 22.35 -15.80 0.65
CA LYS A 233 22.16 -14.75 1.67
C LYS A 233 20.75 -14.12 1.66
N TYR A 234 20.06 -14.08 0.51
CA TYR A 234 18.85 -13.30 0.33
C TYR A 234 17.56 -14.12 0.19
N ILE A 235 17.67 -15.40 -0.19
CA ILE A 235 16.52 -16.22 -0.58
C ILE A 235 15.49 -16.40 0.55
N SER A 236 15.92 -16.51 1.81
CA SER A 236 15.02 -16.65 2.95
C SER A 236 14.06 -15.47 3.08
N LYS A 237 14.56 -14.24 2.88
CA LYS A 237 13.75 -13.02 2.91
C LYS A 237 12.79 -12.94 1.72
N CYS A 238 13.27 -13.35 0.54
CA CYS A 238 12.46 -13.44 -0.67
C CYS A 238 11.24 -14.34 -0.43
N ILE A 239 11.46 -15.57 0.05
CA ILE A 239 10.39 -16.55 0.34
C ILE A 239 9.47 -16.07 1.46
N GLU A 240 10.02 -15.57 2.57
CA GLU A 240 9.23 -15.03 3.69
C GLU A 240 8.26 -13.93 3.21
N SER A 241 8.69 -13.08 2.26
CA SER A 241 7.86 -12.01 1.70
C SER A 241 6.71 -12.52 0.82
N ILE A 242 6.90 -13.68 0.18
CA ILE A 242 5.88 -14.36 -0.63
C ILE A 242 4.86 -15.06 0.28
N GLU A 243 5.31 -15.74 1.33
CA GLU A 243 4.44 -16.41 2.30
C GLU A 243 3.60 -15.43 3.12
N LYS A 244 4.12 -14.22 3.33
CA LYS A 244 3.42 -13.10 3.96
C LYS A 244 2.48 -12.35 3.02
N GLN A 245 2.21 -12.82 1.81
CA GLN A 245 1.16 -12.25 0.97
C GLN A 245 -0.24 -12.59 1.49
N ILE A 246 -1.20 -11.70 1.23
CA ILE A 246 -2.63 -11.91 1.54
C ILE A 246 -3.23 -12.99 0.65
N VAL A 247 -2.88 -12.98 -0.64
CA VAL A 247 -3.10 -14.10 -1.54
C VAL A 247 -1.80 -14.88 -1.58
N ARG A 248 -1.74 -16.00 -0.87
CA ARG A 248 -0.55 -16.86 -0.87
C ARG A 248 -0.52 -17.70 -2.14
N PRO A 249 0.55 -17.67 -2.94
CA PRO A 249 0.60 -18.49 -4.15
C PRO A 249 0.56 -19.99 -3.80
N SER A 250 -0.26 -20.74 -4.52
CA SER A 250 -0.36 -22.19 -4.37
C SER A 250 0.91 -22.94 -4.81
N SER A 251 1.80 -22.28 -5.55
CA SER A 251 3.09 -22.85 -5.95
C SER A 251 4.18 -21.79 -6.01
N ILE A 252 5.35 -22.12 -5.46
CA ILE A 252 6.59 -21.36 -5.58
C ILE A 252 7.61 -22.28 -6.24
N ILE A 253 8.24 -21.85 -7.32
CA ILE A 253 9.21 -22.65 -8.07
C ILE A 253 10.55 -21.93 -8.04
N ILE A 254 11.53 -22.53 -7.37
CA ILE A 254 12.91 -22.05 -7.30
C ILE A 254 13.72 -22.83 -8.34
N VAL A 255 14.33 -22.11 -9.27
CA VAL A 255 15.19 -22.69 -10.33
C VAL A 255 16.62 -22.23 -10.10
N ASP A 256 17.45 -23.12 -9.56
CA ASP A 256 18.88 -22.88 -9.37
C ASP A 256 19.67 -23.13 -10.65
N ASP A 257 20.26 -22.07 -11.20
CA ASP A 257 21.07 -22.06 -12.42
C ASP A 257 22.51 -22.50 -12.16
N CYS A 258 22.66 -23.65 -11.49
CA CYS A 258 23.93 -24.28 -11.11
C CYS A 258 24.80 -23.39 -10.19
N SER A 259 24.26 -22.99 -9.03
CA SER A 259 25.02 -22.21 -8.03
C SER A 259 26.28 -22.96 -7.55
N PRO A 260 27.43 -22.27 -7.44
CA PRO A 260 28.72 -22.91 -7.11
C PRO A 260 28.78 -23.41 -5.66
N ASP A 261 28.22 -22.62 -4.73
CA ASP A 261 28.06 -23.00 -3.33
C ASP A 261 26.78 -23.82 -3.23
N ASN A 262 26.86 -25.00 -2.62
CA ASN A 262 25.76 -25.95 -2.57
C ASN A 262 24.66 -25.44 -1.61
N PRO A 263 23.64 -24.71 -2.09
CA PRO A 263 22.66 -24.04 -1.21
C PRO A 263 21.59 -25.02 -0.73
N ILE A 264 21.89 -26.32 -0.85
CA ILE A 264 20.95 -27.43 -0.74
C ILE A 264 20.39 -27.46 0.68
N GLU A 265 21.20 -27.34 1.73
CA GLU A 265 20.69 -27.44 3.11
C GLU A 265 19.63 -26.36 3.41
N LEU A 266 19.87 -25.11 3.01
CA LEU A 266 18.92 -24.01 3.23
C LEU A 266 17.64 -24.22 2.42
N ILE A 267 17.76 -24.60 1.15
CA ILE A 267 16.58 -24.76 0.28
C ILE A 267 15.81 -26.05 0.61
N GLU A 268 16.48 -27.11 1.05
CA GLU A 268 15.87 -28.32 1.61
C GLU A 268 15.08 -27.97 2.87
N GLU A 269 15.66 -27.23 3.81
CA GLU A 269 14.93 -26.79 5.02
C GLU A 269 13.68 -25.98 4.67
N LEU A 270 13.77 -25.10 3.67
CA LEU A 270 12.66 -24.28 3.19
C LEU A 270 11.56 -25.10 2.50
N THR A 271 11.94 -26.11 1.72
CA THR A 271 11.00 -27.00 1.01
C THR A 271 10.36 -28.03 1.93
N GLU A 272 11.08 -28.52 2.95
CA GLU A 272 10.53 -29.41 3.99
C GLU A 272 9.44 -28.71 4.82
N LYS A 273 9.66 -27.44 5.17
CA LYS A 273 8.66 -26.64 5.89
C LYS A 273 7.42 -26.33 5.05
N ASN A 274 7.56 -26.29 3.72
CA ASN A 274 6.52 -25.76 2.83
C ASN A 274 6.31 -26.61 1.58
N LYS A 275 5.24 -27.41 1.62
CA LYS A 275 4.87 -28.33 0.53
C LYS A 275 4.51 -27.66 -0.80
N ASN A 276 4.28 -26.34 -0.81
CA ASN A 276 4.02 -25.58 -2.03
C ASN A 276 5.30 -25.04 -2.71
N ILE A 277 6.48 -25.24 -2.11
CA ILE A 277 7.76 -24.87 -2.70
C ILE A 277 8.34 -26.06 -3.45
N SER A 278 8.66 -25.86 -4.73
CA SER A 278 9.41 -26.80 -5.56
C SER A 278 10.78 -26.21 -5.85
N TYR A 279 11.81 -27.04 -5.70
CA TYR A 279 13.19 -26.68 -6.04
C TYR A 279 13.68 -27.57 -7.18
N ILE A 280 14.33 -26.94 -8.16
CA ILE A 280 15.04 -27.64 -9.22
C ILE A 280 16.40 -26.98 -9.43
N ARG A 281 17.43 -27.81 -9.51
CA ARG A 281 18.78 -27.39 -9.85
C ARG A 281 19.12 -27.84 -11.27
N LEU A 282 19.65 -26.93 -12.07
CA LEU A 282 20.14 -27.19 -13.42
C LEU A 282 21.55 -27.79 -13.37
N GLU A 283 21.86 -28.62 -14.36
CA GLU A 283 23.16 -29.29 -14.48
C GLU A 283 24.27 -28.31 -14.91
N GLU A 284 23.91 -27.29 -15.68
CA GLU A 284 24.82 -26.25 -16.18
C GLU A 284 24.21 -24.86 -15.99
N ASN A 285 25.06 -23.83 -15.97
CA ASN A 285 24.63 -22.44 -15.94
C ASN A 285 24.22 -21.98 -17.35
N HIS A 286 22.94 -21.68 -17.54
CA HIS A 286 22.38 -21.20 -18.81
C HIS A 286 21.92 -19.74 -18.75
N GLY A 287 21.94 -19.12 -17.56
CA GLY A 287 21.53 -17.76 -17.32
C GLY A 287 20.06 -17.61 -16.91
N VAL A 288 19.75 -16.41 -16.40
CA VAL A 288 18.45 -16.07 -15.80
C VAL A 288 17.24 -16.31 -16.71
N SER A 289 17.37 -16.06 -18.01
CA SER A 289 16.29 -16.28 -18.99
C SER A 289 15.89 -17.75 -19.09
N TYR A 290 16.88 -18.63 -19.13
CA TYR A 290 16.65 -20.08 -19.19
C TYR A 290 16.00 -20.57 -17.90
N ALA A 291 16.52 -20.15 -16.75
CA ALA A 291 15.94 -20.49 -15.45
C ALA A 291 14.46 -20.06 -15.33
N ARG A 292 14.12 -18.84 -15.77
CA ARG A 292 12.73 -18.36 -15.82
C ARG A 292 11.85 -19.20 -16.75
N ASN A 293 12.35 -19.61 -17.92
CA ASN A 293 11.62 -20.45 -18.86
C ASN A 293 11.40 -21.88 -18.33
N VAL A 294 12.38 -22.47 -17.62
CA VAL A 294 12.22 -23.76 -16.94
C VAL A 294 11.09 -23.67 -15.91
N GLY A 295 11.12 -22.65 -15.06
CA GLY A 295 10.05 -22.41 -14.08
C GLY A 295 8.69 -22.19 -14.73
N LEU A 296 8.64 -21.46 -15.86
CA LEU A 296 7.41 -21.21 -16.61
C LEU A 296 6.81 -22.51 -17.18
N LYS A 297 7.64 -23.43 -17.68
CA LYS A 297 7.20 -24.74 -18.18
C LYS A 297 6.66 -25.63 -17.06
N MET A 298 7.21 -25.50 -15.85
CA MET A 298 6.76 -26.25 -14.67
C MET A 298 5.47 -25.69 -14.05
N ALA A 299 5.21 -24.39 -14.20
CA ALA A 299 4.06 -23.72 -13.60
C ALA A 299 2.72 -24.24 -14.15
N LYS A 300 1.85 -24.72 -13.26
CA LYS A 300 0.54 -25.31 -13.62
C LYS A 300 -0.65 -24.39 -13.42
N THR A 301 -0.47 -23.27 -12.74
CA THR A 301 -1.54 -22.31 -12.42
C THR A 301 -1.88 -21.40 -13.60
N LYS A 302 -3.01 -20.68 -13.47
CA LYS A 302 -3.50 -19.76 -14.50
C LYS A 302 -2.62 -18.53 -14.68
N TYR A 303 -2.06 -18.01 -13.59
CA TYR A 303 -1.21 -16.82 -13.57
C TYR A 303 0.16 -17.13 -13.01
N VAL A 304 1.16 -16.43 -13.56
CA VAL A 304 2.55 -16.53 -13.15
C VAL A 304 3.11 -15.14 -12.89
N THR A 305 4.04 -15.06 -11.95
CA THR A 305 4.87 -13.87 -11.67
C THR A 305 6.30 -14.31 -11.39
N PHE A 306 7.25 -13.39 -11.52
CA PHE A 306 8.67 -13.65 -11.31
C PHE A 306 9.21 -12.70 -10.26
N ILE A 307 10.07 -13.19 -9.36
CA ILE A 307 10.82 -12.36 -8.44
C ILE A 307 12.25 -12.85 -8.36
N ASP A 308 13.21 -11.93 -8.42
CA ASP A 308 14.63 -12.27 -8.32
C ASP A 308 14.97 -12.64 -6.86
N ALA A 309 15.89 -13.59 -6.68
CA ALA A 309 16.20 -14.15 -5.37
C ALA A 309 16.81 -13.14 -4.36
N ASP A 310 17.34 -12.00 -4.81
CA ASP A 310 17.82 -10.91 -3.97
C ASP A 310 16.79 -9.80 -3.68
N ASP A 311 15.62 -9.89 -4.28
CA ASP A 311 14.49 -8.97 -4.08
C ASP A 311 13.43 -9.58 -3.14
N TYR A 312 12.46 -8.76 -2.72
CA TYR A 312 11.34 -9.22 -1.88
C TYR A 312 10.08 -8.38 -2.11
N TYR A 313 8.91 -8.94 -1.80
CA TYR A 313 7.66 -8.19 -1.80
C TYR A 313 7.58 -7.27 -0.58
N TYR A 314 7.40 -5.98 -0.84
CA TYR A 314 7.36 -4.92 0.16
C TYR A 314 5.98 -4.77 0.83
N ASP A 315 4.91 -4.97 0.05
CA ASP A 315 3.52 -4.88 0.51
C ASP A 315 2.89 -6.27 0.47
N ASN A 316 2.23 -6.68 1.56
CA ASN A 316 1.56 -7.97 1.66
C ASN A 316 0.31 -8.06 0.76
N ALA A 317 -0.21 -6.93 0.30
CA ALA A 317 -1.35 -6.85 -0.61
C ALA A 317 -0.95 -6.85 -2.09
N LYS A 318 0.34 -7.00 -2.44
CA LYS A 318 0.82 -6.91 -3.82
C LYS A 318 0.07 -7.89 -4.74
N LEU A 319 0.13 -9.20 -4.45
CA LEU A 319 -0.47 -10.21 -5.32
C LEU A 319 -2.00 -10.04 -5.41
N LEU A 320 -2.66 -9.71 -4.29
CA LEU A 320 -4.10 -9.42 -4.24
C LEU A 320 -4.48 -8.26 -5.17
N ASN A 321 -3.74 -7.17 -5.10
CA ASN A 321 -4.03 -5.97 -5.89
C ASN A 321 -3.83 -6.22 -7.38
N GLU A 322 -2.75 -6.90 -7.75
CA GLU A 322 -2.45 -7.17 -9.16
C GLU A 322 -3.41 -8.20 -9.78
N ILE A 323 -3.77 -9.26 -9.05
CA ILE A 323 -4.73 -10.25 -9.56
C ILE A 323 -6.14 -9.68 -9.71
N ILE A 324 -6.56 -8.79 -8.81
CA ILE A 324 -7.84 -8.09 -8.96
C ILE A 324 -7.80 -7.15 -10.15
N LEU A 325 -6.69 -6.44 -10.37
CA LEU A 325 -6.54 -5.59 -11.55
C LEU A 325 -6.67 -6.39 -12.85
N ILE A 326 -6.10 -7.60 -12.91
CA ILE A 326 -6.31 -8.55 -14.02
C ILE A 326 -7.80 -8.85 -14.20
N LYS A 327 -8.52 -9.20 -13.13
CA LYS A 327 -9.94 -9.56 -13.19
C LYS A 327 -10.83 -8.39 -13.65
N GLU A 328 -10.56 -7.17 -13.17
CA GLU A 328 -11.28 -5.96 -13.57
C GLU A 328 -11.12 -5.62 -15.06
N HIS A 329 -9.99 -6.00 -15.67
CA HIS A 329 -9.67 -5.74 -17.07
C HIS A 329 -9.84 -6.97 -17.99
N LYS A 330 -10.72 -7.91 -17.65
CA LYS A 330 -11.03 -9.10 -18.47
C LYS A 330 -9.81 -9.98 -18.79
N GLU A 331 -8.88 -10.02 -17.84
CA GLU A 331 -7.78 -10.95 -17.68
C GLU A 331 -6.63 -10.96 -18.71
N ASN A 332 -6.73 -10.29 -19.86
CA ASN A 332 -5.66 -10.24 -20.87
C ASN A 332 -4.86 -8.94 -20.75
N ILE A 333 -4.24 -8.75 -19.59
CA ILE A 333 -3.38 -7.60 -19.30
C ILE A 333 -2.10 -8.05 -18.61
N ILE A 334 -1.11 -7.16 -18.54
CA ILE A 334 -0.06 -7.22 -17.54
C ILE A 334 -0.45 -6.33 -16.36
N ALA A 335 -0.52 -6.90 -15.16
CA ALA A 335 -0.69 -6.12 -13.94
C ALA A 335 0.61 -6.06 -13.15
N TYR A 336 0.93 -4.90 -12.61
CA TYR A 336 2.18 -4.71 -11.87
C TYR A 336 2.08 -3.63 -10.81
N SER A 337 2.97 -3.69 -9.83
CA SER A 337 3.09 -2.71 -8.76
C SER A 337 4.34 -1.85 -8.90
N GLN A 338 4.38 -0.74 -8.18
CA GLN A 338 5.56 0.10 -8.13
C GLN A 338 6.73 -0.66 -7.47
N THR A 339 7.88 -0.64 -8.12
CA THR A 339 9.15 -1.07 -7.52
C THR A 339 9.77 0.07 -6.73
N ILE A 340 10.20 -0.19 -5.50
CA ILE A 340 11.02 0.72 -4.69
C ILE A 340 12.47 0.24 -4.68
N LYS A 341 13.43 1.16 -4.51
CA LYS A 341 14.86 0.80 -4.45
C LYS A 341 15.33 0.79 -3.00
N VAL A 342 15.96 -0.30 -2.59
CA VAL A 342 16.54 -0.48 -1.25
C VAL A 342 18.01 -0.83 -1.33
N ASP A 343 18.77 -0.49 -0.28
CA ASP A 343 20.15 -0.94 -0.11
C ASP A 343 20.20 -2.35 0.49
N ASP A 344 21.40 -2.84 0.78
CA ASP A 344 21.61 -4.17 1.37
C ASP A 344 21.05 -4.28 2.80
N GLU A 345 20.92 -3.15 3.50
CA GLU A 345 20.35 -3.02 4.85
C GLU A 345 18.83 -2.75 4.85
N GLU A 346 18.19 -2.80 3.67
CA GLU A 346 16.75 -2.54 3.48
C GLU A 346 16.34 -1.07 3.65
N ASN A 347 17.29 -0.13 3.72
CA ASN A 347 16.98 1.29 3.74
C ASN A 347 16.56 1.77 2.35
N LEU A 348 15.56 2.66 2.30
CA LEU A 348 15.08 3.25 1.06
C LEU A 348 16.14 4.17 0.45
N ILE A 349 16.66 3.82 -0.74
CA ILE A 349 17.62 4.66 -1.48
C ILE A 349 16.90 5.82 -2.17
N SER A 350 15.70 5.58 -2.72
CA SER A 350 14.80 6.62 -3.22
C SER A 350 13.40 6.09 -3.53
N SER A 351 12.37 6.89 -3.26
CA SER A 351 11.00 6.66 -3.74
C SER A 351 10.45 7.93 -4.38
N ASN A 352 10.70 8.14 -5.67
CA ASN A 352 10.31 9.37 -6.37
C ASN A 352 9.59 9.14 -7.70
N SER A 353 8.96 7.98 -7.91
CA SER A 353 8.04 7.81 -9.04
C SER A 353 6.79 8.64 -8.81
N LYS A 354 6.53 9.59 -9.71
CA LYS A 354 5.25 10.30 -9.75
C LYS A 354 4.25 9.47 -10.53
N LYS A 355 2.94 9.69 -10.34
CA LYS A 355 1.88 8.99 -11.09
C LYS A 355 2.08 9.03 -12.62
N CYS A 356 2.69 10.09 -13.15
CA CYS A 356 2.99 10.23 -14.58
C CYS A 356 4.09 9.31 -15.12
N ASP A 357 4.83 8.63 -14.25
CA ASP A 357 5.95 7.76 -14.63
C ASP A 357 5.50 6.31 -14.89
N PHE A 358 4.25 5.96 -14.56
CA PHE A 358 3.69 4.62 -14.79
C PHE A 358 3.22 4.42 -16.25
N LEU A 359 3.33 3.18 -16.71
CA LEU A 359 2.83 2.69 -18.00
C LEU A 359 1.42 2.13 -17.77
N GLU A 360 0.44 2.67 -18.49
CA GLU A 360 -0.95 2.22 -18.39
C GLU A 360 -1.61 2.20 -19.77
N GLY A 361 -2.44 1.20 -20.02
CA GLY A 361 -3.12 0.95 -21.29
C GLY A 361 -2.15 0.44 -22.37
N ASP A 362 -2.33 0.94 -23.59
CA ASP A 362 -1.51 0.59 -24.74
C ASP A 362 -0.16 1.30 -24.65
N VAL A 363 0.85 0.56 -24.19
CA VAL A 363 2.13 1.13 -23.77
C VAL A 363 3.26 0.87 -24.73
N TYR A 364 3.08 0.11 -25.82
CA TYR A 364 4.14 -0.25 -26.75
C TYR A 364 4.95 0.96 -27.25
N LEU A 365 4.28 1.93 -27.87
CA LEU A 365 4.93 3.14 -28.37
C LEU A 365 5.44 4.04 -27.24
N LYS A 366 4.81 3.99 -26.06
CA LYS A 366 5.25 4.77 -24.90
C LYS A 366 6.56 4.21 -24.36
N ILE A 367 6.62 2.90 -24.11
CA ILE A 367 7.86 2.17 -23.80
C ILE A 367 8.88 2.54 -24.84
N LEU A 368 8.51 2.49 -26.13
CA LEU A 368 9.45 2.79 -27.21
C LEU A 368 9.93 4.28 -27.24
N SER A 369 9.10 5.22 -26.82
CA SER A 369 9.52 6.63 -26.79
C SER A 369 10.36 6.97 -25.56
N THR A 370 10.37 6.10 -24.54
CA THR A 370 11.06 6.32 -23.27
C THR A 370 12.44 5.66 -23.24
N TRP A 371 13.50 6.47 -23.27
CA TRP A 371 14.89 6.00 -23.08
C TRP A 371 15.22 5.57 -21.64
N LYS A 372 14.21 5.48 -20.76
CA LYS A 372 14.37 5.06 -19.37
C LYS A 372 13.79 3.65 -19.24
N SER A 373 14.65 2.64 -19.20
CA SER A 373 14.21 1.28 -18.85
C SER A 373 13.61 1.20 -17.44
N GLU A 374 13.90 2.18 -16.58
CA GLU A 374 13.36 2.27 -15.20
C GLU A 374 11.84 2.45 -15.12
N THR A 375 11.16 2.80 -16.22
CA THR A 375 9.69 2.92 -16.24
C THR A 375 8.99 1.60 -16.54
N ILE A 376 9.74 0.55 -16.86
CA ILE A 376 9.22 -0.77 -17.21
C ILE A 376 9.10 -1.60 -15.94
N PRO A 377 7.97 -2.32 -15.74
CA PRO A 377 7.84 -3.21 -14.60
C PRO A 377 8.92 -4.30 -14.65
N ARG A 378 9.66 -4.44 -13.55
CA ARG A 378 10.62 -5.53 -13.35
C ARG A 378 9.94 -6.83 -12.92
N ASP A 379 8.96 -6.68 -12.04
CA ASP A 379 8.08 -7.75 -11.59
C ASP A 379 6.64 -7.39 -11.99
N TYR A 380 5.90 -8.41 -12.40
CA TYR A 380 4.55 -8.31 -12.93
C TYR A 380 3.88 -9.68 -12.91
N ILE A 381 2.55 -9.69 -12.84
CA ILE A 381 1.73 -10.89 -12.99
C ILE A 381 1.01 -10.88 -14.34
N ILE A 382 0.95 -12.05 -14.97
CA ILE A 382 0.34 -12.27 -16.28
C ILE A 382 -0.28 -13.67 -16.34
N LYS A 383 -1.25 -13.86 -17.23
CA LYS A 383 -1.69 -15.22 -17.62
C LYS A 383 -0.51 -16.02 -18.16
N ARG A 384 -0.32 -17.22 -17.64
CA ARG A 384 0.74 -18.14 -18.09
C ARG A 384 0.69 -18.39 -19.58
N ASP A 385 -0.50 -18.68 -20.11
CA ASP A 385 -0.66 -19.06 -21.52
C ASP A 385 -0.36 -17.89 -22.48
N LEU A 386 -0.56 -16.64 -22.04
CA LEU A 386 -0.10 -15.47 -22.81
C LEU A 386 1.42 -15.43 -22.85
N LEU A 387 2.09 -15.64 -21.72
CA LEU A 387 3.54 -15.63 -21.66
C LEU A 387 4.17 -16.72 -22.55
N ILE A 388 3.58 -17.92 -22.54
CA ILE A 388 3.96 -19.03 -23.44
C ILE A 388 3.71 -18.65 -24.91
N LYS A 389 2.55 -18.06 -25.23
CA LYS A 389 2.21 -17.59 -26.59
C LYS A 389 3.26 -16.62 -27.16
N TYR A 390 3.82 -15.73 -26.33
CA TYR A 390 4.86 -14.78 -26.75
C TYR A 390 6.28 -15.37 -26.72
N GLY A 391 6.42 -16.67 -26.44
CA GLY A 391 7.69 -17.42 -26.52
C GLY A 391 8.57 -17.33 -25.28
N GLY A 392 8.06 -16.81 -24.15
CA GLY A 392 8.84 -16.66 -22.92
C GLY A 392 10.06 -15.74 -23.06
N TYR A 393 11.03 -15.90 -22.16
CA TYR A 393 12.26 -15.11 -22.16
C TYR A 393 13.20 -15.58 -23.26
N ASP A 394 13.86 -14.65 -23.96
CA ASP A 394 14.85 -14.99 -24.97
C ASP A 394 16.17 -15.42 -24.28
N GLU A 395 16.45 -16.72 -24.31
CA GLU A 395 17.61 -17.36 -23.69
C GLU A 395 18.94 -16.87 -24.28
N THR A 396 18.94 -16.30 -25.49
CA THR A 396 20.16 -15.73 -26.11
C THR A 396 20.52 -14.33 -25.59
N LYS A 397 19.68 -13.71 -24.76
CA LYS A 397 19.91 -12.36 -24.22
C LYS A 397 20.48 -12.40 -22.80
N CYS A 398 21.65 -11.78 -22.63
CA CYS A 398 22.27 -11.61 -21.31
C CYS A 398 21.91 -10.28 -20.61
N LEU A 399 21.23 -9.35 -21.30
CA LEU A 399 20.82 -8.05 -20.74
C LEU A 399 19.47 -7.64 -21.34
N TYR A 400 18.60 -7.06 -20.50
CA TYR A 400 17.31 -6.50 -20.90
C TYR A 400 16.36 -7.54 -21.53
N GLU A 401 16.45 -8.77 -21.06
CA GLU A 401 15.57 -9.89 -21.41
C GLU A 401 14.12 -9.58 -21.05
N ASP A 402 13.90 -8.90 -19.92
CA ASP A 402 12.61 -8.40 -19.45
C ASP A 402 12.00 -7.40 -20.43
N LEU A 403 12.77 -6.38 -20.82
CA LEU A 403 12.37 -5.35 -21.77
C LEU A 403 12.06 -5.94 -23.15
N ASP A 404 12.86 -6.88 -23.67
CA ASP A 404 12.60 -7.50 -24.97
C ASP A 404 11.27 -8.25 -24.98
N LEU A 405 11.00 -9.03 -23.95
CA LEU A 405 9.75 -9.76 -23.80
C LEU A 405 8.55 -8.81 -23.61
N LEU A 406 8.66 -7.84 -22.71
CA LEU A 406 7.59 -6.88 -22.45
C LEU A 406 7.29 -6.00 -23.67
N LEU A 407 8.28 -5.68 -24.52
CA LEU A 407 8.02 -5.02 -25.81
C LEU A 407 7.22 -5.90 -26.77
N LYS A 408 7.50 -7.21 -26.83
CA LYS A 408 6.72 -8.14 -27.66
C LYS A 408 5.27 -8.21 -27.16
N ILE A 409 5.08 -8.37 -25.86
CA ILE A 409 3.75 -8.50 -25.24
C ILE A 409 2.96 -7.20 -25.37
N SER A 410 3.57 -6.04 -25.13
CA SER A 410 2.88 -4.74 -25.14
C SER A 410 2.31 -4.32 -26.50
N LYS A 411 2.69 -4.99 -27.60
CA LYS A 411 2.08 -4.77 -28.93
C LYS A 411 0.59 -5.06 -28.93
N ASP A 412 0.16 -6.08 -28.19
CA ASP A 412 -1.23 -6.53 -28.19
C ASP A 412 -1.87 -6.51 -26.79
N ILE A 413 -1.07 -6.47 -25.73
CA ILE A 413 -1.52 -6.63 -24.35
C ILE A 413 -1.26 -5.34 -23.56
N PRO A 414 -2.31 -4.68 -23.02
CA PRO A 414 -2.15 -3.46 -22.26
C PRO A 414 -1.61 -3.73 -20.86
N PHE A 415 -0.95 -2.72 -20.29
CA PHE A 415 -0.35 -2.80 -18.96
C PHE A 415 -1.16 -1.96 -17.99
N TYR A 416 -1.30 -2.38 -16.74
CA TYR A 416 -1.97 -1.60 -15.70
C TYR A 416 -1.20 -1.67 -14.38
N CYS A 417 -1.13 -0.52 -13.71
CA CYS A 417 -0.39 -0.39 -12.45
C CYS A 417 -1.33 -0.31 -11.25
N THR A 418 -0.97 -0.97 -10.15
CA THR A 418 -1.70 -0.88 -8.87
C THR A 418 -1.57 0.49 -8.21
N TYR A 419 -0.57 1.30 -8.60
CA TYR A 419 -0.15 2.54 -7.95
C TYR A 419 0.26 2.38 -6.48
N ARG A 420 0.62 1.15 -6.08
CA ARG A 420 1.11 0.80 -4.76
C ARG A 420 2.54 0.30 -4.88
N SER A 421 3.37 0.56 -3.86
CA SER A 421 4.65 -0.13 -3.72
C SER A 421 4.37 -1.61 -3.56
N GLY A 422 4.95 -2.46 -4.42
CA GLY A 422 4.76 -3.91 -4.36
C GLY A 422 6.06 -4.66 -4.13
N THR A 423 7.13 -4.27 -4.81
CA THR A 423 8.41 -5.00 -4.81
C THR A 423 9.55 -4.09 -4.37
N ALA A 424 10.39 -4.58 -3.47
CA ALA A 424 11.64 -3.94 -3.11
C ALA A 424 12.76 -4.54 -3.96
N TYR A 425 13.34 -3.69 -4.82
CA TYR A 425 14.51 -4.00 -5.63
C TYR A 425 15.79 -3.65 -4.87
N ARG A 426 16.60 -4.67 -4.58
CA ARG A 426 17.84 -4.51 -3.82
C ARG A 426 18.99 -4.13 -4.73
N GLN A 427 19.63 -3.00 -4.44
CA GLN A 427 20.80 -2.54 -5.19
C GLN A 427 22.09 -3.05 -4.54
N VAL A 428 22.55 -4.21 -4.98
CA VAL A 428 23.87 -4.76 -4.60
C VAL A 428 24.96 -4.36 -5.59
N GLY A 429 26.18 -4.12 -5.10
CA GLY A 429 27.31 -3.62 -5.91
C GLY A 429 27.73 -4.51 -7.08
N ASN A 430 27.41 -5.80 -7.04
CA ASN A 430 27.87 -6.81 -8.01
C ASN A 430 26.76 -7.36 -8.95
N GLY A 431 25.57 -6.75 -9.00
CA GLY A 431 24.48 -7.20 -9.89
C GLY A 431 24.65 -6.78 -11.36
N LEU A 432 23.79 -7.25 -12.28
CA LEU A 432 23.79 -6.84 -13.71
C LEU A 432 23.72 -5.31 -13.93
N SER A 433 23.24 -4.57 -12.92
CA SER A 433 23.27 -3.11 -12.89
C SER A 433 24.67 -2.50 -12.89
N SER A 434 25.70 -3.25 -12.46
CA SER A 434 27.12 -2.83 -12.42
C SER A 434 27.85 -3.03 -13.77
N VAL A 435 27.20 -3.68 -14.75
CA VAL A 435 27.78 -3.88 -16.09
C VAL A 435 28.07 -2.54 -16.77
N ASN A 436 29.22 -2.47 -17.46
CA ASN A 436 29.71 -1.29 -18.17
C ASN A 436 28.61 -0.61 -19.03
N ASN A 437 28.46 0.71 -18.85
CA ASN A 437 27.49 1.56 -19.53
C ASN A 437 27.51 1.44 -21.07
N GLN A 438 28.67 1.20 -21.70
CA GLN A 438 28.75 1.01 -23.16
C GLN A 438 28.04 -0.27 -23.61
N LYS A 439 28.31 -1.41 -22.96
CA LYS A 439 27.64 -2.69 -23.25
C LYS A 439 26.13 -2.57 -23.08
N ARG A 440 25.69 -1.90 -22.01
CA ARG A 440 24.27 -1.61 -21.74
C ARG A 440 23.64 -0.78 -22.87
N LYS A 441 24.31 0.27 -23.36
CA LYS A 441 23.80 1.08 -24.48
C LYS A 441 23.68 0.28 -25.78
N ILE A 442 24.67 -0.57 -26.08
CA ILE A 442 24.67 -1.39 -27.29
C ILE A 442 23.51 -2.40 -27.28
N ALA A 443 23.36 -3.15 -26.19
CA ALA A 443 22.27 -4.13 -26.03
C ALA A 443 20.90 -3.47 -26.16
N LEU A 444 20.72 -2.34 -25.46
CA LEU A 444 19.50 -1.56 -25.49
C LEU A 444 19.20 -1.06 -26.92
N ASN A 445 20.17 -0.44 -27.61
CA ASN A 445 20.02 0.03 -28.99
C ASN A 445 19.64 -1.09 -29.98
N LYS A 446 20.12 -2.31 -29.77
CA LYS A 446 19.75 -3.47 -30.60
C LYS A 446 18.25 -3.79 -30.48
N ILE A 447 17.72 -3.82 -29.26
CA ILE A 447 16.29 -4.05 -28.98
C ILE A 447 15.45 -2.93 -29.61
N TRP A 448 15.90 -1.68 -29.42
CA TRP A 448 15.25 -0.49 -29.97
C TRP A 448 15.15 -0.50 -31.48
N LYS A 449 16.29 -0.68 -32.15
CA LYS A 449 16.37 -0.66 -33.62
C LYS A 449 15.48 -1.74 -34.23
N LYS A 450 15.50 -2.95 -33.66
CA LYS A 450 14.63 -4.05 -34.11
C LYS A 450 13.16 -3.63 -34.10
N ASN A 451 12.66 -3.14 -32.97
CA ASN A 451 11.25 -2.79 -32.82
C ASN A 451 10.83 -1.58 -33.65
N ILE A 452 11.70 -0.56 -33.79
CA ILE A 452 11.39 0.63 -34.61
C ILE A 452 11.28 0.29 -36.09
N LEU A 453 12.08 -0.66 -36.58
CA LEU A 453 12.03 -1.11 -37.98
C LEU A 453 10.72 -1.82 -38.32
N GLU A 454 10.12 -2.52 -37.36
CA GLU A 454 8.85 -3.25 -37.51
C GLU A 454 7.61 -2.32 -37.51
N LEU A 455 7.76 -1.04 -37.16
CA LEU A 455 6.63 -0.10 -37.11
C LEU A 455 6.08 0.23 -38.50
N ASN A 456 4.76 0.28 -38.62
CA ASN A 456 4.07 0.82 -39.79
C ASN A 456 4.17 2.36 -39.86
N LEU A 457 3.69 2.97 -40.94
CA LEU A 457 3.82 4.42 -41.15
C LEU A 457 3.16 5.25 -40.04
N PHE A 458 1.93 4.90 -39.62
CA PHE A 458 1.19 5.63 -38.59
C PHE A 458 1.84 5.47 -37.21
N GLU A 459 2.34 4.28 -36.90
CA GLU A 459 3.09 4.02 -35.68
C GLU A 459 4.41 4.79 -35.63
N LYS A 460 5.13 4.89 -36.76
CA LYS A 460 6.35 5.70 -36.87
C LYS A 460 6.05 7.17 -36.57
N ILE A 461 5.00 7.73 -37.16
CA ILE A 461 4.57 9.11 -36.89
C ILE A 461 4.30 9.29 -35.39
N SER A 462 3.49 8.41 -34.81
CA SER A 462 3.12 8.44 -33.38
C SER A 462 4.35 8.31 -32.48
N TYR A 463 5.26 7.40 -32.80
CA TYR A 463 6.53 7.20 -32.12
C TYR A 463 7.38 8.49 -32.13
N TYR A 464 7.57 9.12 -33.29
CA TYR A 464 8.36 10.35 -33.39
C TYR A 464 7.71 11.51 -32.64
N CYS A 465 6.38 11.64 -32.69
CA CYS A 465 5.65 12.63 -31.88
C CYS A 465 5.89 12.43 -30.37
N LEU A 466 5.78 11.19 -29.88
CA LEU A 466 6.04 10.86 -28.48
C LEU A 466 7.50 11.12 -28.09
N LEU A 467 8.45 10.77 -28.96
CA LEU A 467 9.88 10.98 -28.76
C LEU A 467 10.23 12.47 -28.67
N ILE A 468 9.72 13.29 -29.59
CA ILE A 468 9.90 14.75 -29.58
C ILE A 468 9.29 15.34 -28.31
N SER A 469 8.07 14.94 -27.98
CA SER A 469 7.37 15.37 -26.75
C SER A 469 8.17 15.04 -25.48
N ALA A 470 8.75 13.83 -25.41
CA ALA A 470 9.58 13.41 -24.29
C ALA A 470 10.89 14.21 -24.19
N LYS A 471 11.57 14.47 -25.32
CA LYS A 471 12.76 15.32 -25.38
C LYS A 471 12.46 16.75 -24.97
N TYR A 472 11.35 17.31 -25.43
CA TYR A 472 10.90 18.66 -25.09
C TYR A 472 10.58 18.81 -23.60
N ARG A 473 9.85 17.85 -23.01
CA ARG A 473 9.61 17.82 -21.54
C ARG A 473 10.92 17.78 -20.74
N ARG A 474 11.91 17.03 -21.21
CA ARG A 474 13.24 16.97 -20.56
C ARG A 474 13.98 18.30 -20.67
N PHE A 475 13.91 18.94 -21.84
CA PHE A 475 14.47 20.27 -22.05
C PHE A 475 13.86 21.31 -21.10
N ILE A 476 12.53 21.38 -21.00
CA ILE A 476 11.84 22.28 -20.07
C ILE A 476 12.26 21.99 -18.62
N ARG A 477 12.24 20.72 -18.19
CA ARG A 477 12.65 20.35 -16.82
C ARG A 477 14.10 20.75 -16.51
N ARG A 478 14.99 20.66 -17.49
CA ARG A 478 16.38 21.10 -17.34
C ARG A 478 16.45 22.63 -17.18
N LYS A 479 15.76 23.38 -18.05
CA LYS A 479 15.69 24.85 -17.97
C LYS A 479 15.10 25.35 -16.65
N TYR A 480 14.03 24.71 -16.17
CA TYR A 480 13.43 25.02 -14.88
C TYR A 480 14.38 24.75 -13.70
N ARG A 481 15.21 23.69 -13.77
CA ARG A 481 16.24 23.41 -12.75
C ARG A 481 17.42 24.39 -12.81
N GLU A 482 17.69 24.96 -13.98
CA GLU A 482 18.71 25.98 -14.20
C GLU A 482 18.24 27.39 -13.78
N GLY A 483 17.02 27.53 -13.22
CA GLY A 483 16.48 28.82 -12.77
C GLY A 483 16.07 29.76 -13.93
N ILE A 484 15.96 29.23 -15.15
CA ILE A 484 15.51 29.99 -16.31
C ILE A 484 13.99 29.88 -16.37
N ASP A 485 13.30 30.96 -16.00
CA ASP A 485 11.87 31.12 -16.30
C ASP A 485 11.69 31.13 -17.81
N LEU A 486 10.88 30.21 -18.32
CA LEU A 486 10.56 30.01 -19.73
C LEU A 486 9.22 30.63 -20.08
#